data_AF-A0A7S3V9A0-F1
#
_entry.id   AF-A0A7S3V9A0-F1
#
_cell.length_a   1.000
_cell.length_b   1.000
_cell.length_c   1.000
_cell.angle_alpha   90.00
_cell.angle_beta   90.00
_cell.angle_gamma   90.00
#
_symmetry.space_group_name_H-M   'P 1'
#
loop_
_entity.id
_entity.type
_entity.pdbx_description
1 polymer ?
#
loop_
_entity_poly.entity_id
_entity_poly.type
_entity_poly.pdbx_seq_one_letter_code
_entity_poly.pdbx_strand_id
1 'polypeptide(L)'
;MIWEVVDTSAVDNCMVTFNALNHMMNAIPGRIQRVPVCLAARTMNSKSGTSGSFSINVPLPTTHSWERSAKLVKQTDTSNQYLEHIRDLHDPSMQLKTMEDELKGTMGKALGKQGDKVLNHLKKVHEQKQKYEMMMKESLILCSTSEDGEVKHASDDMNAHDVSKLSETTKMEIVTTIQDHNRFREDAIQARWKLLVHRQAVGFITQNHRFVHEKFPIPEKLDMPNGIGEYAIDGNCKTKTAARNIEPVKRNFGDQLDWWERIGRWK
;
A
#
# COMPACT_ATOMS: atom_id res chain seq x y z
N MET A 1 34.01 -21.11 0.87
CA MET A 1 32.80 -20.28 1.07
C MET A 1 31.71 -21.20 1.54
N ILE A 2 31.41 -21.11 2.83
CA ILE A 2 30.48 -21.95 3.57
C ILE A 2 29.12 -21.26 3.45
N TRP A 3 28.14 -21.93 2.84
CA TRP A 3 26.76 -21.47 2.87
C TRP A 3 26.09 -22.06 4.11
N GLU A 4 25.74 -21.18 5.05
CA GLU A 4 24.98 -21.54 6.25
C GLU A 4 23.58 -22.02 5.87
N VAL A 5 23.22 -23.17 6.44
CA VAL A 5 21.88 -23.74 6.45
C VAL A 5 21.03 -22.86 7.37
N VAL A 6 20.15 -22.04 6.79
CA VAL A 6 19.15 -21.31 7.57
C VAL A 6 17.97 -22.23 7.83
N ASP A 7 17.82 -22.58 9.10
CA ASP A 7 16.78 -23.43 9.69
C ASP A 7 15.39 -22.77 9.54
N THR A 8 14.49 -23.40 8.78
CA THR A 8 13.14 -22.89 8.48
C THR A 8 12.08 -23.24 9.54
N SER A 9 12.49 -23.73 10.72
CA SER A 9 11.58 -24.21 11.76
C SER A 9 10.93 -23.11 12.64
N ALA A 10 11.20 -21.82 12.38
CA ALA A 10 10.73 -20.71 13.22
C ALA A 10 9.47 -19.97 12.72
N VAL A 11 8.84 -20.38 11.61
CA VAL A 11 7.77 -19.59 10.98
C VAL A 11 6.38 -19.83 11.60
N ASP A 12 6.19 -20.94 12.33
CA ASP A 12 4.84 -21.32 12.83
C ASP A 12 4.43 -20.66 14.15
N ASN A 13 5.33 -19.93 14.83
CA ASN A 13 5.02 -19.32 16.14
C ASN A 13 4.61 -17.83 16.09
N CYS A 14 4.54 -17.21 14.91
CA CYS A 14 4.21 -15.78 14.77
C CYS A 14 2.75 -15.47 14.42
N MET A 15 1.91 -16.45 14.09
CA MET A 15 0.49 -16.17 13.79
C MET A 15 -0.41 -16.05 15.03
N VAL A 16 0.00 -16.56 16.19
CA VAL A 16 -0.86 -16.58 17.39
C VAL A 16 -0.81 -15.27 18.18
N THR A 17 0.26 -14.47 18.07
CA THR A 17 0.39 -13.19 18.78
C THR A 17 -0.23 -11.99 18.07
N PHE A 18 -0.60 -12.10 16.78
CA PHE A 18 -1.14 -10.96 16.02
C PHE A 18 -2.63 -10.67 16.27
N ASN A 19 -3.38 -11.59 16.87
CA ASN A 19 -4.80 -11.37 17.18
C ASN A 19 -5.04 -10.56 18.47
N ALA A 20 -4.04 -10.39 19.34
CA ALA A 20 -4.19 -9.63 20.58
C ALA A 20 -4.04 -8.10 20.40
N LEU A 21 -3.37 -7.64 19.32
CA LEU A 21 -3.10 -6.21 19.10
C LEU A 21 -4.19 -5.49 18.27
N ASN A 22 -5.02 -6.22 17.53
CA ASN A 22 -6.09 -5.61 16.74
C ASN A 22 -7.29 -5.12 17.57
N HIS A 23 -7.39 -5.52 18.85
CA HIS A 23 -8.49 -5.09 19.72
C HIS A 23 -8.19 -3.79 20.50
N MET A 24 -6.95 -3.28 20.49
CA MET A 24 -6.58 -2.03 21.20
C MET A 24 -6.53 -0.77 20.34
N MET A 25 -6.55 -0.85 19.00
CA MET A 25 -6.40 0.33 18.13
C MET A 25 -7.70 1.02 17.70
N ASN A 26 -8.87 0.55 18.12
CA ASN A 26 -10.17 1.16 17.75
C ASN A 26 -10.76 2.13 18.79
N ALA A 27 -10.00 2.53 19.81
CA ALA A 27 -10.44 3.50 20.81
C ALA A 27 -9.57 4.77 20.80
N ILE A 28 -9.64 5.57 19.72
CA ILE A 28 -9.17 6.96 19.75
C ILE A 28 -10.34 7.87 19.34
N PRO A 29 -11.05 8.49 20.31
CA PRO A 29 -12.00 9.54 19.99
C PRO A 29 -11.23 10.80 19.55
N GLY A 30 -11.10 10.97 18.24
CA GLY A 30 -10.50 12.14 17.61
C GLY A 30 -11.37 13.39 17.78
N ARG A 31 -11.27 14.07 18.93
CA ARG A 31 -11.77 15.42 19.14
C ARG A 31 -10.70 16.41 18.68
N ILE A 32 -10.70 16.76 17.40
CA ILE A 32 -9.88 17.86 16.86
C ILE A 32 -10.45 19.17 17.42
N GLN A 33 -9.87 19.66 18.52
CA GLN A 33 -10.07 21.04 18.97
C GLN A 33 -9.41 21.97 17.95
N ARG A 34 -10.23 22.68 17.18
CA ARG A 34 -9.79 23.82 16.38
C ARG A 34 -9.29 24.90 17.32
N VAL A 35 -8.00 25.18 17.25
CA VAL A 35 -7.39 26.32 17.94
C VAL A 35 -7.85 27.61 17.24
N PRO A 36 -8.38 28.62 17.96
CA PRO A 36 -8.79 29.88 17.36
C PRO A 36 -7.57 30.70 16.93
N VAL A 37 -7.57 31.14 15.67
CA VAL A 37 -6.60 32.08 15.11
C VAL A 37 -6.97 33.48 15.62
N CYS A 38 -6.22 34.00 16.59
CA CYS A 38 -6.36 35.38 17.04
C CYS A 38 -5.79 36.34 15.99
N LEU A 39 -6.67 37.04 15.24
CA LEU A 39 -6.30 38.23 14.48
C LEU A 39 -6.00 39.37 15.45
N ALA A 40 -4.72 39.72 15.60
CA ALA A 40 -4.30 40.92 16.31
C ALA A 40 -4.61 42.17 15.46
N ALA A 41 -5.56 42.98 15.91
CA ALA A 41 -5.84 44.30 15.35
C ALA A 41 -4.68 45.27 15.66
N ARG A 42 -4.12 45.90 14.62
CA ARG A 42 -3.17 47.02 14.76
C ARG A 42 -3.93 48.27 15.18
N THR A 43 -3.72 48.71 16.42
CA THR A 43 -4.16 50.02 16.90
C THR A 43 -3.13 51.07 16.52
N MET A 44 -3.50 52.00 15.64
CA MET A 44 -2.72 53.20 15.34
C MET A 44 -2.94 54.21 16.47
N ASN A 45 -1.87 54.58 17.17
CA ASN A 45 -1.90 55.66 18.15
C ASN A 45 -1.08 56.83 17.61
N SER A 46 -1.75 57.77 16.95
CA SER A 46 -1.23 59.08 16.62
C SER A 46 -1.49 60.03 17.78
N LYS A 47 -0.46 60.34 18.57
CA LYS A 47 -0.52 61.44 19.54
C LYS A 47 0.37 62.59 19.08
N SER A 48 -0.32 63.60 18.60
CA SER A 48 0.17 64.91 18.22
C SER A 48 0.63 65.73 19.43
N GLY A 49 1.69 66.51 19.22
CA GLY A 49 1.82 67.84 19.80
C GLY A 49 2.82 67.99 20.93
N THR A 50 4.00 68.53 20.64
CA THR A 50 4.56 69.66 21.39
C THR A 50 5.54 70.41 20.49
N SER A 51 5.34 71.73 20.37
CA SER A 51 6.14 72.66 19.58
C SER A 51 7.57 72.75 20.10
N GLY A 52 8.53 72.29 19.30
CA GLY A 52 9.96 72.51 19.52
C GLY A 52 10.53 73.40 18.42
N SER A 53 11.14 74.51 18.83
CA SER A 53 11.85 75.48 18.00
C SER A 53 12.73 74.83 16.91
N PHE A 54 12.48 75.19 15.64
CA PHE A 54 13.35 74.81 14.52
C PHE A 54 14.59 75.70 14.51
N SER A 55 15.71 75.17 15.01
CA SER A 55 17.04 75.72 14.72
C SER A 55 17.49 75.19 13.36
N ILE A 56 17.56 76.08 12.37
CA ILE A 56 18.12 75.80 11.04
C ILE A 56 19.63 75.65 11.21
N ASN A 57 20.10 74.42 11.40
CA ASN A 57 21.52 74.11 11.34
C ASN A 57 21.97 74.10 9.87
N VAL A 58 22.83 75.06 9.55
CA VAL A 58 23.54 75.19 8.27
C VAL A 58 24.30 73.89 7.99
N PRO A 59 24.20 73.30 6.77
CA PRO A 59 24.89 72.06 6.44
C PRO A 59 26.41 72.27 6.48
N LEU A 60 27.08 71.61 7.44
CA LEU A 60 28.53 71.51 7.49
C LEU A 60 29.03 70.61 6.32
N PRO A 61 30.22 70.91 5.77
CA PRO A 61 30.72 70.27 4.56
C PRO A 61 31.00 68.78 4.78
N THR A 62 30.36 67.96 3.94
CA THR A 62 30.72 66.57 3.56
C THR A 62 31.39 65.72 4.64
N THR A 63 30.82 65.65 5.84
CA THR A 63 31.27 64.69 6.86
C THR A 63 30.53 63.37 6.66
N HIS A 64 31.19 62.38 6.08
CA HIS A 64 31.16 60.92 6.34
C HIS A 64 29.95 60.33 7.13
N SER A 65 28.72 60.79 6.88
CA SER A 65 27.53 60.41 7.65
C SER A 65 27.20 58.94 7.38
N TRP A 66 27.32 58.52 6.12
CA TRP A 66 27.25 57.13 5.69
C TRP A 66 28.33 56.26 6.34
N GLU A 67 29.55 56.77 6.52
CA GLU A 67 30.63 56.00 7.16
C GLU A 67 30.40 55.85 8.66
N ARG A 68 29.89 56.88 9.34
CA ARG A 68 29.50 56.80 10.75
C ARG A 68 28.32 55.86 10.95
N SER A 69 27.30 55.91 10.10
CA SER A 69 26.18 54.97 10.15
C SER A 69 26.61 53.54 9.82
N ALA A 70 27.50 53.34 8.84
CA ALA A 70 28.04 52.02 8.52
C ALA A 70 28.93 51.46 9.64
N LYS A 71 29.73 52.31 10.30
CA LYS A 71 30.50 51.92 11.51
C LYS A 71 29.58 51.61 12.68
N LEU A 72 28.49 52.35 12.88
CA LEU A 72 27.50 52.09 13.92
C LEU A 72 26.80 50.74 13.73
N VAL A 73 26.43 50.41 12.48
CA VAL A 73 25.83 49.10 12.12
C VAL A 73 26.86 47.96 12.22
N LYS A 74 28.14 48.21 11.94
CA LYS A 74 29.21 47.23 12.14
C LYS A 74 29.60 47.01 13.60
N GLN A 75 29.36 47.99 14.48
CA GLN A 75 29.70 47.93 15.91
C GLN A 75 28.52 47.54 16.80
N THR A 76 27.30 47.51 16.26
CA THR A 76 26.19 46.86 16.96
C THR A 76 26.38 45.35 16.79
N ASP A 77 26.71 44.66 17.89
CA ASP A 77 26.78 43.21 17.90
C ASP A 77 25.47 42.67 17.33
N THR A 78 25.54 42.12 16.11
CA THR A 78 24.40 41.55 15.39
C THR A 78 23.84 40.30 16.06
N SER A 79 24.26 39.98 17.29
CA SER A 79 23.65 38.98 18.16
C SER A 79 22.34 39.51 18.75
N ASN A 80 21.36 39.77 17.87
CA ASN A 80 20.02 40.02 18.33
C ASN A 80 19.44 38.70 18.86
N GLN A 81 19.34 38.57 20.19
CA GLN A 81 18.79 37.38 20.85
C GLN A 81 17.42 36.96 20.30
N TYR A 82 16.62 37.93 19.82
CA TYR A 82 15.34 37.65 19.19
C TYR A 82 15.48 36.92 17.84
N LEU A 83 16.48 37.27 17.03
CA LEU A 83 16.73 36.59 15.76
C LEU A 83 17.31 35.19 15.97
N GLU A 84 18.15 34.99 17.00
CA GLU A 84 18.61 33.65 17.35
C GLU A 84 17.46 32.76 17.85
N HIS A 85 16.57 33.30 18.70
CA HIS A 85 15.38 32.55 19.13
C HIS A 85 14.46 32.18 17.95
N ILE A 86 14.31 33.05 16.95
CA ILE A 86 13.58 32.72 15.71
C ILE A 86 14.29 31.62 14.91
N ARG A 87 15.63 31.68 14.79
CA ARG A 87 16.41 30.64 14.09
C ARG A 87 16.31 29.29 14.78
N ASP A 88 16.36 29.26 16.11
CA ASP A 88 16.22 28.04 16.91
C ASP A 88 14.81 27.44 16.80
N LEU A 89 13.77 28.28 16.80
CA LEU A 89 12.37 27.83 16.65
C LEU A 89 12.00 27.40 15.22
N HIS A 90 12.62 28.02 14.22
CA HIS A 90 12.27 27.86 12.81
C HIS A 90 13.46 27.41 11.97
N ASP A 91 14.18 26.37 12.41
CA ASP A 91 15.15 25.71 11.55
C ASP A 91 14.40 25.03 10.37
N PRO A 92 14.59 25.51 9.12
CA PRO A 92 13.94 24.92 7.96
C PRO A 92 14.32 23.44 7.78
N SER A 93 15.52 23.07 8.21
CA SER A 93 16.03 21.69 8.12
C SER A 93 15.22 20.76 9.00
N MET A 94 14.90 21.18 10.22
CA MET A 94 14.05 20.44 11.14
C MET A 94 12.63 20.29 10.57
N GLN A 95 12.05 21.36 10.04
CA GLN A 95 10.70 21.31 9.46
C GLN A 95 10.62 20.39 8.23
N LEU A 96 11.61 20.46 7.35
CA LEU A 96 11.71 19.56 6.18
C LEU A 96 11.78 18.10 6.62
N LYS A 97 12.56 17.80 7.65
CA LYS A 97 12.65 16.45 8.21
C LYS A 97 11.33 15.98 8.80
N THR A 98 10.62 16.82 9.57
CA THR A 98 9.30 16.48 10.10
C THR A 98 8.31 16.16 8.99
N MET A 99 8.26 16.99 7.93
CA MET A 99 7.39 16.73 6.78
C MET A 99 7.78 15.44 6.05
N GLU A 100 9.08 15.16 5.91
CA GLU A 100 9.57 13.93 5.29
C GLU A 100 9.13 12.69 6.07
N ASP A 101 9.26 12.70 7.40
CA ASP A 101 8.88 11.59 8.28
C ASP A 101 7.36 11.36 8.25
N GLU A 102 6.56 12.44 8.25
CA GLU A 102 5.10 12.36 8.10
C GLU A 102 4.69 11.76 6.74
N LEU A 103 5.35 12.18 5.64
CA LEU A 103 5.11 11.63 4.31
C LEU A 103 5.50 10.14 4.26
N LYS A 104 6.67 9.75 4.76
CA LYS A 104 7.08 8.34 4.86
C LYS A 104 6.09 7.51 5.67
N GLY A 105 5.60 8.05 6.79
CA GLY A 105 4.60 7.39 7.63
C GLY A 105 3.28 7.15 6.90
N THR A 106 2.75 8.17 6.22
CA THR A 106 1.50 8.07 5.46
C THR A 106 1.61 7.10 4.28
N MET A 107 2.73 7.15 3.54
CA MET A 107 3.02 6.26 2.41
C MET A 107 3.19 4.81 2.89
N GLY A 108 3.93 4.59 3.98
CA GLY A 108 4.10 3.29 4.61
C GLY A 108 2.77 2.67 5.02
N LYS A 109 1.88 3.45 5.67
CA LYS A 109 0.53 3.01 6.05
C LYS A 109 -0.33 2.66 4.84
N ALA A 110 -0.24 3.44 3.76
CA ALA A 110 -0.98 3.17 2.53
C ALA A 110 -0.51 1.87 1.86
N LEU A 111 0.81 1.64 1.77
CA LEU A 111 1.39 0.41 1.23
C LEU A 111 1.05 -0.81 2.10
N GLY A 112 1.10 -0.66 3.43
CA GLY A 112 0.67 -1.70 4.38
C GLY A 112 -0.75 -2.18 4.10
N LYS A 113 -1.71 -1.23 4.00
CA LYS A 113 -3.11 -1.54 3.67
C LYS A 113 -3.28 -2.26 2.32
N GLN A 114 -2.43 -1.99 1.33
CA GLN A 114 -2.48 -2.71 0.06
C GLN A 114 -1.89 -4.12 0.19
N GLY A 115 -0.81 -4.27 0.96
CA GLY A 115 -0.26 -5.58 1.34
C GLY A 115 -1.29 -6.46 2.04
N ASP A 116 -2.03 -5.89 3.01
CA ASP A 116 -3.09 -6.60 3.75
C ASP A 116 -4.18 -7.15 2.82
N LYS A 117 -4.53 -6.43 1.75
CA LYS A 117 -5.49 -6.93 0.75
C LYS A 117 -4.97 -8.18 0.06
N VAL A 118 -3.69 -8.18 -0.34
CA VAL A 118 -3.06 -9.35 -0.97
C VAL A 118 -3.10 -10.54 -0.01
N LEU A 119 -2.71 -10.34 1.25
CA LEU A 119 -2.74 -11.39 2.28
C LEU A 119 -4.14 -11.92 2.54
N ASN A 120 -5.15 -11.05 2.58
CA ASN A 120 -6.54 -11.46 2.76
C ASN A 120 -7.05 -12.34 1.62
N HIS A 121 -6.69 -12.03 0.36
CA HIS A 121 -7.04 -12.88 -0.77
C HIS A 121 -6.27 -14.21 -0.73
N LEU A 122 -4.97 -14.18 -0.42
CA LEU A 122 -4.16 -15.40 -0.26
C LEU A 122 -4.70 -16.35 0.81
N LYS A 123 -5.16 -15.80 1.95
CA LYS A 123 -5.81 -16.57 3.01
C LYS A 123 -7.04 -17.32 2.47
N LYS A 124 -7.92 -16.63 1.74
CA LYS A 124 -9.11 -17.25 1.11
C LYS A 124 -8.74 -18.32 0.09
N VAL A 125 -7.71 -18.07 -0.73
CA VAL A 125 -7.20 -19.06 -1.70
C VAL A 125 -6.74 -20.33 -0.98
N HIS A 126 -6.03 -20.19 0.14
CA HIS A 126 -5.58 -21.32 0.95
C HIS A 126 -6.74 -22.06 1.61
N GLU A 127 -7.71 -21.36 2.20
CA GLU A 127 -8.92 -21.94 2.79
C GLU A 127 -9.69 -22.79 1.75
N GLN A 128 -9.89 -22.29 0.53
CA GLN A 128 -10.56 -23.06 -0.53
C GLN A 128 -9.73 -24.28 -0.97
N LYS A 129 -8.40 -24.16 -1.01
CA LYS A 129 -7.52 -25.29 -1.33
C LYS A 129 -7.62 -26.39 -0.28
N GLN A 130 -7.57 -26.04 1.01
CA GLN A 130 -7.74 -26.98 2.11
C GLN A 130 -9.11 -27.67 2.05
N LYS A 131 -10.18 -26.90 1.78
CA LYS A 131 -11.53 -27.45 1.60
C LYS A 131 -11.58 -28.47 0.45
N TYR A 132 -10.96 -28.16 -0.68
CA TYR A 132 -10.84 -29.09 -1.81
C TYR A 132 -10.11 -30.38 -1.42
N GLU A 133 -8.96 -30.26 -0.74
CA GLU A 133 -8.19 -31.42 -0.27
C GLU A 133 -8.97 -32.30 0.72
N MET A 134 -9.74 -31.69 1.62
CA MET A 134 -10.62 -32.42 2.55
C MET A 134 -11.70 -33.20 1.82
N MET A 135 -12.42 -32.56 0.89
CA MET A 135 -13.47 -33.23 0.10
C MET A 135 -12.90 -34.39 -0.73
N MET A 136 -11.73 -34.20 -1.34
CA MET A 136 -11.05 -35.27 -2.07
C MET A 136 -10.70 -36.45 -1.15
N LYS A 137 -10.17 -36.19 0.05
CA LYS A 137 -9.84 -37.23 1.03
C LYS A 137 -11.06 -37.98 1.54
N GLU A 138 -12.14 -37.26 1.87
CA GLU A 138 -13.41 -37.86 2.31
C GLU A 138 -14.01 -38.75 1.22
N SER A 139 -13.95 -38.29 -0.03
CA SER A 139 -14.44 -39.04 -1.18
C SER A 139 -13.67 -40.35 -1.42
N LEU A 140 -12.36 -40.35 -1.16
CA LEU A 140 -11.51 -41.53 -1.26
C LEU A 140 -11.86 -42.59 -0.20
N ILE A 141 -12.15 -42.14 1.03
CA ILE A 141 -12.54 -43.02 2.13
C ILE A 141 -13.85 -43.74 1.80
N LEU A 142 -14.85 -43.02 1.27
CA LEU A 142 -16.14 -43.59 0.89
C LEU A 142 -16.04 -44.62 -0.26
N CYS A 143 -15.13 -44.42 -1.22
CA CYS A 143 -14.93 -45.40 -2.28
C CYS A 143 -14.24 -46.69 -1.80
N SER A 144 -13.50 -46.64 -0.68
CA SER A 144 -12.76 -47.80 -0.17
C SER A 144 -13.60 -48.82 0.61
N THR A 145 -14.82 -48.47 1.03
CA THR A 145 -15.66 -49.31 1.93
C THR A 145 -16.68 -50.19 1.20
N SER A 146 -16.48 -50.54 -0.07
CA SER A 146 -17.41 -51.43 -0.81
C SER A 146 -17.50 -52.84 -0.20
N GLU A 147 -18.71 -53.41 -0.24
CA GLU A 147 -19.29 -54.42 0.67
C GLU A 147 -18.64 -55.82 0.73
N ASP A 148 -17.63 -56.11 -0.09
CA ASP A 148 -17.12 -57.50 -0.22
C ASP A 148 -16.10 -57.92 0.87
N GLY A 149 -15.81 -57.07 1.85
CA GLY A 149 -14.96 -57.41 3.01
C GLY A 149 -13.51 -57.79 2.68
N GLU A 150 -13.11 -57.73 1.41
CA GLU A 150 -11.79 -58.11 0.94
C GLU A 150 -10.90 -56.85 0.91
N VAL A 151 -10.00 -56.73 1.89
CA VAL A 151 -9.00 -55.66 1.97
C VAL A 151 -8.01 -55.84 0.82
N LYS A 152 -8.32 -55.27 -0.34
CA LYS A 152 -7.35 -55.17 -1.44
C LYS A 152 -6.30 -54.15 -1.01
N HIS A 153 -5.10 -54.66 -0.74
CA HIS A 153 -3.92 -53.82 -0.53
C HIS A 153 -3.80 -52.86 -1.72
N ALA A 154 -3.92 -51.57 -1.41
CA ALA A 154 -3.80 -50.50 -2.40
C ALA A 154 -2.43 -50.61 -3.07
N SER A 155 -2.42 -51.00 -4.35
CA SER A 155 -1.26 -50.76 -5.18
C SER A 155 -1.13 -49.24 -5.34
N ASP A 156 0.08 -48.71 -5.13
CA ASP A 156 0.42 -47.26 -5.14
C ASP A 156 0.10 -46.52 -6.46
N ASP A 157 -0.46 -47.19 -7.46
CA ASP A 157 -0.84 -46.67 -8.78
C ASP A 157 -2.34 -46.28 -8.88
N MET A 158 -2.95 -45.87 -7.77
CA MET A 158 -4.28 -45.25 -7.80
C MET A 158 -4.17 -43.89 -8.50
N ASN A 159 -4.48 -43.89 -9.80
CA ASN A 159 -4.61 -42.70 -10.63
C ASN A 159 -5.61 -41.74 -9.95
N ALA A 160 -5.10 -40.66 -9.34
CA ALA A 160 -5.76 -39.86 -8.30
C ALA A 160 -7.00 -39.05 -8.76
N HIS A 161 -7.56 -39.38 -9.92
CA HIS A 161 -8.53 -38.53 -10.62
C HIS A 161 -9.71 -39.27 -11.25
N ASP A 162 -10.03 -40.49 -10.82
CA ASP A 162 -11.30 -41.11 -11.26
C ASP A 162 -12.51 -40.52 -10.50
N VAL A 163 -12.76 -39.22 -10.75
CA VAL A 163 -13.85 -38.43 -10.16
C VAL A 163 -15.22 -38.93 -10.64
N SER A 164 -15.25 -39.79 -11.67
CA SER A 164 -16.47 -40.31 -12.28
C SER A 164 -17.37 -41.07 -11.29
N LYS A 165 -16.77 -41.73 -10.29
CA LYS A 165 -17.46 -42.56 -9.28
C LYS A 165 -18.07 -41.78 -8.13
N LEU A 166 -17.79 -40.48 -8.00
CA LEU A 166 -18.32 -39.67 -6.91
C LEU A 166 -19.82 -39.39 -7.09
N SER A 167 -20.50 -39.16 -5.97
CA SER A 167 -21.86 -38.63 -5.97
C SER A 167 -21.91 -37.32 -6.76
N GLU A 168 -22.99 -37.12 -7.51
CA GLU A 168 -23.21 -35.93 -8.32
C GLU A 168 -23.18 -34.64 -7.49
N THR A 169 -23.70 -34.70 -6.27
CA THR A 169 -23.68 -33.59 -5.31
C THR A 169 -22.24 -33.19 -4.94
N THR A 170 -21.38 -34.17 -4.65
CA THR A 170 -19.98 -33.95 -4.29
C THR A 170 -19.19 -33.40 -5.49
N LYS A 171 -19.46 -33.88 -6.71
CA LYS A 171 -18.83 -33.33 -7.93
C LYS A 171 -19.14 -31.84 -8.09
N MET A 172 -20.40 -31.44 -7.87
CA MET A 172 -20.82 -30.04 -7.96
C MET A 172 -20.15 -29.16 -6.90
N GLU A 173 -20.01 -29.65 -5.67
CA GLU A 173 -19.31 -28.95 -4.59
C GLU A 173 -17.81 -28.78 -4.85
N ILE A 174 -17.17 -29.82 -5.40
CA ILE A 174 -15.76 -29.77 -5.83
C ILE A 174 -15.58 -28.71 -6.92
N VAL A 175 -16.42 -28.71 -7.95
CA VAL A 175 -16.36 -27.72 -9.04
C VAL A 175 -16.51 -26.30 -8.50
N THR A 176 -17.50 -26.08 -7.63
CA THR A 176 -17.74 -24.76 -7.03
C THR A 176 -16.53 -24.29 -6.23
N THR A 177 -15.93 -25.18 -5.44
CA THR A 177 -14.75 -24.87 -4.62
C THR A 177 -13.53 -24.56 -5.49
N ILE A 178 -13.31 -25.29 -6.59
CA ILE A 178 -12.23 -25.01 -7.56
C ILE A 178 -12.44 -23.64 -8.22
N GLN A 179 -13.68 -23.33 -8.61
CA GLN A 179 -14.00 -22.04 -9.21
C GLN A 179 -13.78 -20.87 -8.24
N ASP A 180 -14.22 -21.01 -7.00
CA ASP A 180 -14.01 -20.00 -5.96
C ASP A 180 -12.52 -19.82 -5.65
N HIS A 181 -11.75 -20.92 -5.56
CA HIS A 181 -10.29 -20.85 -5.43
C HIS A 181 -9.66 -20.05 -6.57
N ASN A 182 -10.02 -20.38 -7.81
CA ASN A 182 -9.49 -19.72 -9.00
C ASN A 182 -9.91 -18.24 -9.07
N ARG A 183 -11.14 -17.92 -8.66
CA ARG A 183 -11.61 -16.53 -8.55
C ARG A 183 -10.80 -15.72 -7.53
N PHE A 184 -10.63 -16.24 -6.32
CA PHE A 184 -9.83 -15.54 -5.30
C PHE A 184 -8.36 -15.42 -5.69
N ARG A 185 -7.84 -16.38 -6.46
CA ARG A 185 -6.49 -16.32 -7.04
C ARG A 185 -6.35 -15.16 -8.01
N GLU A 186 -7.31 -14.96 -8.92
CA GLU A 186 -7.30 -13.80 -9.83
C GLU A 186 -7.39 -12.47 -9.06
N ASP A 187 -8.24 -12.40 -8.03
CA ASP A 187 -8.31 -11.23 -7.15
C ASP A 187 -6.96 -10.97 -6.44
N ALA A 188 -6.28 -12.02 -5.98
CA ALA A 188 -4.94 -11.91 -5.39
C ALA A 188 -3.90 -11.40 -6.39
N ILE A 189 -3.93 -11.88 -7.63
CA ILE A 189 -3.04 -11.41 -8.72
C ILE A 189 -3.27 -9.92 -8.98
N GLN A 190 -4.55 -9.51 -9.07
CA GLN A 190 -4.90 -8.11 -9.30
C GLN A 190 -4.47 -7.22 -8.13
N ALA A 191 -4.68 -7.67 -6.89
CA ALA A 191 -4.24 -6.94 -5.69
C ALA A 191 -2.70 -6.82 -5.65
N ARG A 192 -1.97 -7.88 -6.00
CA ARG A 192 -0.51 -7.88 -6.07
C ARG A 192 0.00 -6.91 -7.13
N TRP A 193 -0.65 -6.85 -8.30
CA TRP A 193 -0.32 -5.86 -9.33
C TRP A 193 -0.54 -4.43 -8.85
N LYS A 194 -1.66 -4.15 -8.17
CA LYS A 194 -1.91 -2.83 -7.57
C LYS A 194 -0.81 -2.45 -6.57
N LEU A 195 -0.38 -3.38 -5.72
CA LEU A 195 0.72 -3.16 -4.79
C LEU A 195 2.03 -2.82 -5.51
N LEU A 196 2.36 -3.51 -6.61
CA LEU A 196 3.54 -3.20 -7.44
C LEU A 196 3.50 -1.77 -7.97
N VAL A 197 2.37 -1.36 -8.56
CA VAL A 197 2.17 -0.01 -9.11
C VAL A 197 2.31 1.04 -8.00
N HIS A 198 1.68 0.82 -6.84
CA HIS A 198 1.80 1.74 -5.72
C HIS A 198 3.24 1.86 -5.23
N ARG A 199 3.99 0.75 -5.11
CA ARG A 199 5.40 0.79 -4.71
C ARG A 199 6.26 1.55 -5.71
N GLN A 200 6.04 1.35 -7.01
CA GLN A 200 6.75 2.08 -8.05
C GLN A 200 6.45 3.58 -7.99
N ALA A 201 5.20 3.98 -7.76
CA ALA A 201 4.81 5.38 -7.60
C ALA A 201 5.45 6.06 -6.38
N VAL A 202 5.81 5.29 -5.36
CA VAL A 202 6.56 5.75 -4.17
C VAL A 202 8.08 5.84 -4.42
N GLY A 203 8.57 5.35 -5.56
CA GLY A 203 9.99 5.38 -5.91
C GLY A 203 10.75 4.07 -5.66
N PHE A 204 10.07 2.99 -5.30
CA PHE A 204 10.70 1.65 -5.27
C PHE A 204 10.82 1.11 -6.70
N ILE A 205 11.87 1.52 -7.42
CA ILE A 205 12.10 1.13 -8.82
C ILE A 205 12.91 -0.18 -8.88
N THR A 206 14.01 -0.26 -8.13
CA THR A 206 14.94 -1.39 -8.17
C THR A 206 14.38 -2.62 -7.46
N GLN A 207 14.39 -3.78 -8.13
CA GLN A 207 13.97 -5.09 -7.59
C GLN A 207 12.54 -5.16 -7.03
N ASN A 208 11.67 -4.20 -7.35
CA ASN A 208 10.31 -4.14 -6.82
C ASN A 208 9.50 -5.42 -7.11
N HIS A 209 9.58 -5.90 -8.36
CA HIS A 209 8.92 -7.15 -8.78
C HIS A 209 9.40 -8.34 -7.95
N ARG A 210 10.71 -8.57 -7.90
CA ARG A 210 11.30 -9.69 -7.13
C ARG A 210 10.83 -9.66 -5.68
N PHE A 211 10.92 -8.51 -5.02
CA PHE A 211 10.50 -8.34 -3.62
C PHE A 211 9.03 -8.71 -3.40
N VAL A 212 8.12 -8.20 -4.24
CA VAL A 212 6.68 -8.47 -4.09
C VAL A 212 6.33 -9.92 -4.40
N HIS A 213 6.96 -10.53 -5.41
CA HIS A 213 6.73 -11.93 -5.75
C HIS A 213 7.23 -12.89 -4.66
N GLU A 214 8.37 -12.58 -4.04
CA GLU A 214 8.96 -13.36 -2.95
C GLU A 214 8.13 -13.23 -1.65
N LYS A 215 7.65 -12.02 -1.33
CA LYS A 215 6.85 -11.78 -0.12
C LYS A 215 5.40 -12.23 -0.23
N PHE A 216 4.83 -12.24 -1.43
CA PHE A 216 3.42 -12.62 -1.67
C PHE A 216 3.33 -13.71 -2.75
N PRO A 217 3.76 -14.95 -2.43
CA PRO A 217 3.63 -16.07 -3.33
C PRO A 217 2.14 -16.41 -3.52
N ILE A 218 1.70 -16.47 -4.77
CA ILE A 218 0.33 -16.88 -5.13
C ILE A 218 0.42 -18.31 -5.65
N PRO A 219 -0.37 -19.25 -5.09
CA PRO A 219 -0.34 -20.64 -5.53
C PRO A 219 -0.83 -20.81 -6.97
N GLU A 220 -0.53 -21.97 -7.54
CA GLU A 220 -0.95 -22.33 -8.89
C GLU A 220 -2.46 -22.47 -8.99
N LYS A 221 -2.96 -22.37 -10.22
CA LYS A 221 -4.39 -22.51 -10.52
C LYS A 221 -4.77 -23.98 -10.31
N LEU A 222 -5.94 -24.23 -9.73
CA LEU A 222 -6.48 -25.59 -9.67
C LEU A 222 -7.13 -25.95 -11.02
N ASP A 223 -6.73 -27.09 -11.57
CA ASP A 223 -7.29 -27.62 -12.80
C ASP A 223 -8.68 -28.21 -12.57
N MET A 224 -9.53 -28.07 -13.59
CA MET A 224 -10.87 -28.65 -13.57
C MET A 224 -10.75 -30.14 -13.93
N PRO A 225 -11.32 -31.07 -13.14
CA PRO A 225 -11.25 -32.49 -13.47
C PRO A 225 -11.96 -32.78 -14.79
N ASN A 226 -11.28 -33.51 -15.67
CA ASN A 226 -11.85 -33.96 -16.94
C ASN A 226 -13.06 -34.87 -16.68
N GLY A 227 -14.17 -34.66 -17.40
CA GLY A 227 -15.36 -35.52 -17.31
C GLY A 227 -16.39 -35.09 -16.28
N ILE A 228 -16.09 -34.09 -15.45
CA ILE A 228 -17.15 -33.28 -14.84
C ILE A 228 -17.57 -32.35 -15.97
N GLY A 229 -18.65 -32.69 -16.68
CA GLY A 229 -19.09 -32.02 -17.91
C GLY A 229 -19.14 -30.50 -17.76
N GLU A 230 -19.36 -29.77 -18.85
CA GLU A 230 -19.77 -28.36 -18.74
C GLU A 230 -21.12 -28.32 -18.01
N TYR A 231 -21.10 -28.43 -16.68
CA TYR A 231 -22.17 -27.96 -15.83
C TYR A 231 -22.15 -26.47 -16.08
N ALA A 232 -22.96 -26.06 -17.05
CA ALA A 232 -23.35 -24.69 -17.24
C ALA A 232 -23.97 -24.30 -15.91
N ILE A 233 -23.17 -23.75 -15.00
CA ILE A 233 -23.67 -23.13 -13.79
C ILE A 233 -24.61 -22.07 -14.29
N ASP A 234 -25.90 -22.36 -14.17
CA ASP A 234 -26.97 -21.73 -14.94
C ASP A 234 -26.81 -20.20 -14.91
N GLY A 235 -26.33 -19.68 -16.04
CA GLY A 235 -26.82 -18.47 -16.67
C GLY A 235 -26.53 -17.11 -16.03
N ASN A 236 -26.00 -16.99 -14.81
CA ASN A 236 -25.90 -15.66 -14.18
C ASN A 236 -24.53 -15.23 -13.63
N CYS A 237 -23.47 -16.04 -13.79
CA CYS A 237 -22.11 -15.52 -13.69
C CYS A 237 -21.58 -15.09 -15.07
N LYS A 238 -22.41 -14.36 -15.83
CA LYS A 238 -21.85 -13.37 -16.75
C LYS A 238 -21.28 -12.27 -15.87
N THR A 239 -20.10 -12.50 -15.30
CA THR A 239 -19.16 -11.40 -15.17
C THR A 239 -19.15 -10.76 -16.55
N LYS A 240 -19.72 -9.56 -16.67
CA LYS A 240 -19.64 -8.72 -17.87
C LYS A 240 -18.19 -8.24 -18.09
N THR A 241 -17.24 -9.12 -17.86
CA THR A 241 -15.97 -9.17 -18.54
C THR A 241 -16.09 -10.26 -19.61
N ALA A 242 -17.14 -10.17 -20.44
CA ALA A 242 -16.87 -10.35 -21.86
C ALA A 242 -15.81 -9.29 -22.18
N ALA A 243 -14.55 -9.66 -21.96
CA ALA A 243 -13.47 -9.25 -22.82
C ALA A 243 -13.99 -9.58 -24.21
N ARG A 244 -14.69 -8.61 -24.80
CA ARG A 244 -14.71 -8.51 -26.24
C ARG A 244 -13.27 -8.78 -26.61
N ASN A 245 -13.07 -9.78 -27.45
CA ASN A 245 -11.90 -9.88 -28.30
C ASN A 245 -11.90 -8.62 -29.19
N ILE A 246 -11.84 -7.43 -28.59
CA ILE A 246 -11.28 -6.25 -29.19
C ILE A 246 -9.86 -6.73 -29.29
N GLU A 247 -9.49 -7.22 -30.47
CA GLU A 247 -8.08 -7.28 -30.85
C GLU A 247 -7.46 -6.03 -30.26
N PRO A 248 -6.47 -6.15 -29.37
CA PRO A 248 -5.95 -5.01 -28.64
C PRO A 248 -5.69 -3.96 -29.71
N VAL A 249 -6.53 -2.91 -29.74
CA VAL A 249 -6.34 -1.83 -30.70
C VAL A 249 -4.92 -1.45 -30.40
N LYS A 250 -4.01 -1.74 -31.36
CA LYS A 250 -2.62 -1.34 -31.28
C LYS A 250 -2.71 0.17 -31.27
N ARG A 251 -2.92 0.72 -30.07
CA ARG A 251 -2.67 2.12 -29.79
C ARG A 251 -1.18 2.14 -30.02
N ASN A 252 -0.80 2.56 -31.22
CA ASN A 252 0.53 3.06 -31.46
C ASN A 252 0.69 4.10 -30.37
N PHE A 253 1.34 3.69 -29.28
CA PHE A 253 1.86 4.62 -28.31
C PHE A 253 2.85 5.40 -29.13
N GLY A 254 2.40 6.56 -29.64
CA GLY A 254 3.29 7.59 -30.08
C GLY A 254 4.32 7.81 -28.97
N ASP A 255 5.48 8.30 -29.39
CA ASP A 255 6.65 8.53 -28.56
C ASP A 255 6.26 9.12 -27.18
N GLN A 256 7.06 8.90 -26.14
CA GLN A 256 6.75 9.37 -24.77
C GLN A 256 6.36 10.86 -24.72
N LEU A 257 6.89 11.66 -25.66
CA LEU A 257 6.54 13.06 -25.92
C LEU A 257 5.06 13.29 -26.28
N ASP A 258 4.45 12.41 -27.06
CA ASP A 258 3.07 12.47 -27.56
C ASP A 258 2.06 12.35 -26.41
N TRP A 259 2.44 11.64 -25.33
CA TRP A 259 1.65 11.56 -24.10
C TRP A 259 1.71 12.86 -23.29
N TRP A 260 2.90 13.48 -23.19
CA TRP A 260 3.08 14.75 -22.50
C TRP A 260 2.43 15.92 -23.23
N GLU A 261 2.48 15.97 -24.57
CA GLU A 261 1.75 16.99 -25.35
C GLU A 261 0.23 16.87 -25.21
N ARG A 262 -0.29 15.65 -25.05
CA ARG A 262 -1.74 15.41 -24.93
C ARG A 262 -2.32 15.76 -23.56
N ILE A 263 -1.55 15.61 -22.49
CA ILE A 263 -1.99 15.91 -21.10
C ILE A 263 -1.50 17.30 -20.66
N GLY A 264 -0.38 17.77 -21.20
CA GLY A 264 0.26 19.02 -20.85
C GLY A 264 -0.42 20.23 -21.47
N ARG A 265 -1.22 20.94 -20.67
CA ARG A 265 -1.48 22.38 -20.84
C ARG A 265 -0.20 23.19 -20.62
N TRP A 266 0.81 23.00 -21.45
CA TRP A 266 1.92 23.93 -21.57
C TRP A 266 1.72 24.70 -22.87
N LYS A 267 1.15 25.89 -22.73
CA LYS A 267 1.31 27.00 -23.68
C LYS A 267 2.35 27.93 -23.11
#